data_AF-A0A3D1R891-F1
#
_entry.id   AF-A0A3D1R891-F1
#
_cell.length_a   1.000
_cell.length_b   1.000
_cell.length_c   1.000
_cell.angle_alpha   90.00
_cell.angle_beta   90.00
_cell.angle_gamma   90.00
#
_symmetry.space_group_name_H-M   'P 1'
#
loop_
_entity.id
_entity.type
_entity.pdbx_description
1 polymer ?
#
loop_
_entity_poly.entity_id
_entity_poly.type
_entity_poly.pdbx_seq_one_letter_code
_entity_poly.pdbx_strand_id
1 'polypeptide(L)'
;MQDAIALALAATLLTGAPARTARSGSVEAAETWLASLCQTYSTDPEIPWALGHGIETLGPKLRASDGRLAIDVMVSDFVERKGVGAQALFRFPPKRANIPVDPHSNHTVMKLLRSQVPTMRSFETKDGPLALAQLVDSVKRDFRFAPSDDFWREHAWTLLALASSTREDEASWQNRFGETVDLAQVLDATVAHLSDQHRFLETALADGVALVPKRKQFIWSHPCGGLHLVQAAFAWMDQPRFRERHLAEAKKQVEVLFYRLDIETRAYDQALDAAPEYALQLNVQRLKFYGHWLETAMNLQGLGLWEPTPERLASIAKARELIAK
;
A
#
# COMPACT_ATOMS: atom_id res chain seq x y z
N MET A 1 3.09 -6.72 -0.51
CA MET A 1 3.32 -7.99 0.23
C MET A 1 2.10 -8.50 1.03
N GLN A 2 1.18 -7.64 1.53
CA GLN A 2 0.01 -8.05 2.36
C GLN A 2 -1.00 -9.01 1.74
N ASP A 3 -0.95 -9.13 0.44
CA ASP A 3 -2.03 -9.66 -0.37
C ASP A 3 -1.55 -10.89 -1.16
N ALA A 4 -0.26 -10.95 -1.50
CA ALA A 4 0.41 -12.20 -1.88
C ALA A 4 0.44 -13.20 -0.69
N ILE A 5 0.49 -12.71 0.54
CA ILE A 5 0.37 -13.52 1.76
C ILE A 5 -1.09 -13.92 2.04
N ALA A 6 -2.05 -13.02 1.81
CA ALA A 6 -3.47 -13.37 1.85
C ALA A 6 -3.83 -14.37 0.72
N LEU A 7 -3.18 -14.28 -0.44
CA LEU A 7 -3.28 -15.25 -1.54
C LEU A 7 -2.67 -16.59 -1.17
N ALA A 8 -1.49 -16.57 -0.53
CA ALA A 8 -0.86 -17.78 -0.03
C ALA A 8 -1.74 -18.51 0.97
N LEU A 9 -2.34 -17.81 1.92
CA LEU A 9 -3.23 -18.39 2.92
C LEU A 9 -4.62 -18.74 2.38
N ALA A 10 -5.19 -17.95 1.47
CA ALA A 10 -6.45 -18.29 0.79
C ALA A 10 -6.30 -19.55 -0.07
N ALA A 11 -5.16 -19.72 -0.76
CA ALA A 11 -4.87 -20.93 -1.51
C ALA A 11 -4.62 -22.16 -0.62
N THR A 12 -3.95 -22.02 0.53
CA THR A 12 -3.86 -23.14 1.51
C THR A 12 -5.24 -23.52 2.05
N LEU A 13 -6.13 -22.54 2.28
CA LEU A 13 -7.50 -22.76 2.76
C LEU A 13 -8.42 -23.33 1.67
N LEU A 14 -8.20 -23.01 0.39
CA LEU A 14 -9.01 -23.48 -0.75
C LEU A 14 -8.54 -24.84 -1.31
N THR A 15 -7.25 -25.19 -1.18
CA THR A 15 -6.70 -26.45 -1.73
C THR A 15 -6.77 -27.63 -0.77
N GLY A 16 -7.19 -27.42 0.49
CA GLY A 16 -7.22 -28.47 1.50
C GLY A 16 -5.84 -29.08 1.80
N ALA A 17 -4.76 -28.40 1.38
CA ALA A 17 -3.41 -28.86 1.64
C ALA A 17 -3.18 -28.84 3.16
N PRO A 18 -2.73 -29.95 3.77
CA PRO A 18 -2.50 -29.98 5.21
C PRO A 18 -1.50 -28.87 5.54
N ALA A 19 -1.87 -27.99 6.47
CA ALA A 19 -0.96 -27.06 7.10
C ALA A 19 0.20 -27.89 7.66
N ARG A 20 1.30 -27.98 6.90
CA ARG A 20 2.52 -28.59 7.41
C ARG A 20 2.90 -27.74 8.61
N THR A 21 2.86 -28.35 9.78
CA THR A 21 3.39 -27.80 11.03
C THR A 21 4.66 -27.04 10.70
N ALA A 22 4.67 -25.73 10.92
CA ALA A 22 5.89 -24.95 10.87
C ALA A 22 6.86 -25.60 11.86
N ARG A 23 7.79 -26.40 11.33
CA ARG A 23 8.92 -26.87 12.11
C ARG A 23 9.62 -25.61 12.58
N SER A 24 10.05 -25.60 13.83
CA SER A 24 10.87 -24.58 14.49
C SER A 24 12.14 -24.23 13.70
N GLY A 25 11.98 -23.53 12.59
CA GLY A 25 13.05 -23.05 11.72
C GLY A 25 13.49 -21.65 12.16
N SER A 26 14.73 -21.30 11.82
CA SER A 26 15.23 -19.93 11.96
C SER A 26 14.32 -18.93 11.23
N VAL A 27 14.41 -17.65 11.59
CA VAL A 27 13.76 -16.54 10.85
C VAL A 27 14.01 -16.65 9.35
N GLU A 28 15.23 -17.01 8.96
CA GLU A 28 15.62 -17.24 7.56
C GLU A 28 14.80 -18.33 6.85
N ALA A 29 14.48 -19.44 7.55
CA ALA A 29 13.67 -20.51 6.98
C ALA A 29 12.22 -20.07 6.76
N ALA A 30 11.66 -19.31 7.71
CA ALA A 30 10.33 -18.75 7.59
C ALA A 30 10.26 -17.70 6.46
N GLU A 31 11.27 -16.83 6.36
CA GLU A 31 11.39 -15.85 5.27
C GLU A 31 11.50 -16.54 3.91
N THR A 32 12.32 -17.58 3.78
CA THR A 32 12.45 -18.37 2.56
C THR A 32 11.12 -19.01 2.16
N TRP A 33 10.39 -19.58 3.13
CA TRP A 33 9.09 -20.17 2.88
C TRP A 33 8.05 -19.12 2.47
N LEU A 34 7.93 -18.01 3.19
CA LEU A 34 7.04 -16.89 2.83
C LEU A 34 7.37 -16.32 1.45
N ALA A 35 8.66 -16.17 1.11
CA ALA A 35 9.10 -15.75 -0.21
C ALA A 35 8.64 -16.73 -1.30
N SER A 36 8.75 -18.05 -1.06
CA SER A 36 8.30 -19.07 -2.01
C SER A 36 6.79 -19.03 -2.24
N LEU A 37 6.01 -18.77 -1.17
CA LEU A 37 4.57 -18.60 -1.25
C LEU A 37 4.22 -17.34 -2.06
N CYS A 38 4.82 -16.20 -1.71
CA CYS A 38 4.66 -14.96 -2.46
C CYS A 38 4.99 -15.16 -3.94
N GLN A 39 6.09 -15.82 -4.28
CA GLN A 39 6.48 -16.09 -5.66
C GLN A 39 5.46 -16.99 -6.38
N THR A 40 5.04 -18.08 -5.75
CA THR A 40 4.07 -19.01 -6.35
C THR A 40 2.77 -18.30 -6.67
N TYR A 41 2.22 -17.56 -5.70
CA TYR A 41 0.88 -17.00 -5.81
C TYR A 41 0.83 -15.65 -6.51
N SER A 42 1.93 -14.90 -6.56
CA SER A 42 1.99 -13.62 -7.29
C SER A 42 2.24 -13.77 -8.79
N THR A 43 2.15 -14.98 -9.33
CA THR A 43 2.33 -15.26 -10.77
C THR A 43 1.05 -15.75 -11.46
N ASP A 44 -0.07 -15.88 -10.75
CA ASP A 44 -1.33 -16.33 -11.34
C ASP A 44 -1.93 -15.24 -12.26
N PRO A 45 -2.04 -15.46 -13.59
CA PRO A 45 -2.57 -14.49 -14.52
C PRO A 45 -4.05 -14.16 -14.31
N GLU A 46 -4.80 -15.03 -13.62
CA GLU A 46 -6.22 -14.80 -13.35
C GLU A 46 -6.44 -13.86 -12.16
N ILE A 47 -5.40 -13.57 -11.38
CA ILE A 47 -5.47 -12.78 -10.15
C ILE A 47 -4.59 -11.53 -10.28
N PRO A 48 -5.05 -10.49 -11.02
CA PRO A 48 -4.23 -9.31 -11.34
C PRO A 48 -3.80 -8.53 -10.10
N TRP A 49 -4.62 -8.53 -9.05
CA TRP A 49 -4.25 -7.93 -7.79
C TRP A 49 -2.99 -8.58 -7.17
N ALA A 50 -2.87 -9.92 -7.26
CA ALA A 50 -1.71 -10.66 -6.79
C ALA A 50 -0.50 -10.41 -7.68
N LEU A 51 -0.68 -10.39 -9.00
CA LEU A 51 0.36 -9.99 -9.95
C LEU A 51 0.93 -8.62 -9.59
N GLY A 52 0.07 -7.65 -9.29
CA GLY A 52 0.50 -6.30 -8.91
C GLY A 52 1.37 -6.28 -7.66
N HIS A 53 1.06 -7.12 -6.66
CA HIS A 53 1.92 -7.28 -5.47
C HIS A 53 3.22 -8.00 -5.79
N GLY A 54 3.19 -8.96 -6.72
CA GLY A 54 4.39 -9.61 -7.25
C GLY A 54 5.32 -8.62 -7.94
N ILE A 55 4.78 -7.76 -8.80
CA ILE A 55 5.55 -6.73 -9.52
C ILE A 55 6.20 -5.74 -8.55
N GLU A 56 5.47 -5.30 -7.53
CA GLU A 56 6.03 -4.39 -6.52
C GLU A 56 7.16 -5.05 -5.70
N THR A 57 7.08 -6.37 -5.49
CA THR A 57 8.05 -7.12 -4.67
C THR A 57 9.25 -7.64 -5.47
N LEU A 58 9.01 -8.17 -6.67
CA LEU A 58 9.96 -8.90 -7.51
C LEU A 58 10.40 -8.09 -8.74
N GLY A 59 9.81 -6.90 -8.93
CA GLY A 59 10.13 -5.95 -9.99
C GLY A 59 9.30 -6.12 -11.28
N PRO A 60 9.42 -5.16 -12.21
CA PRO A 60 8.61 -5.09 -13.43
C PRO A 60 8.92 -6.20 -14.46
N LYS A 61 9.96 -7.01 -14.22
CA LYS A 61 10.33 -8.16 -15.07
C LYS A 61 9.68 -9.48 -14.64
N LEU A 62 8.86 -9.46 -13.58
CA LEU A 62 8.10 -10.63 -13.15
C LEU A 62 7.27 -11.18 -14.32
N ARG A 63 7.26 -12.51 -14.46
CA ARG A 63 6.43 -13.22 -15.42
C ARG A 63 5.29 -13.92 -14.70
N ALA A 64 4.10 -13.89 -15.30
CA ALA A 64 3.00 -14.74 -14.89
C ALA A 64 3.29 -16.22 -15.23
N SER A 65 2.52 -17.13 -14.67
CA SER A 65 2.68 -18.58 -14.86
C SER A 65 2.44 -19.02 -16.31
N ASP A 66 1.72 -18.21 -17.10
CA ASP A 66 1.54 -18.39 -18.55
C ASP A 66 2.73 -17.90 -19.41
N GLY A 67 3.78 -17.36 -18.77
CA GLY A 67 5.01 -16.89 -19.40
C GLY A 67 4.99 -15.43 -19.87
N ARG A 68 3.83 -14.75 -19.91
CA ARG A 68 3.74 -13.31 -20.23
C ARG A 68 4.36 -12.47 -19.10
N LEU A 69 4.75 -11.24 -19.41
CA LEU A 69 5.13 -10.29 -18.35
C LEU A 69 3.90 -9.96 -17.51
N ALA A 70 4.03 -10.00 -16.18
CA ALA A 70 2.92 -9.74 -15.27
C ALA A 70 2.29 -8.35 -15.49
N ILE A 71 3.12 -7.34 -15.79
CA ILE A 71 2.65 -5.99 -16.12
C ILE A 71 1.80 -5.96 -17.40
N ASP A 72 2.12 -6.82 -18.38
CA ASP A 72 1.36 -6.91 -19.62
C ASP A 72 0.03 -7.63 -19.35
N VAL A 73 0.04 -8.74 -18.59
CA VAL A 73 -1.20 -9.42 -18.17
C VAL A 73 -2.14 -8.45 -17.46
N MET A 74 -1.64 -7.71 -16.47
CA MET A 74 -2.45 -6.76 -15.71
C MET A 74 -3.11 -5.71 -16.60
N VAL A 75 -2.34 -5.03 -17.46
CA VAL A 75 -2.87 -3.94 -18.27
C VAL A 75 -3.72 -4.49 -19.41
N SER A 76 -3.21 -5.44 -20.20
CA SER A 76 -3.89 -5.99 -21.38
C SER A 76 -5.23 -6.65 -21.06
N ASP A 77 -5.29 -7.43 -19.97
CA ASP A 77 -6.44 -8.29 -19.71
C ASP A 77 -7.48 -7.61 -18.82
N PHE A 78 -7.08 -6.64 -17.98
CA PHE A 78 -7.94 -6.08 -16.92
C PHE A 78 -8.21 -4.58 -17.01
N VAL A 79 -7.53 -3.83 -17.88
CA VAL A 79 -7.89 -2.43 -18.09
C VAL A 79 -9.26 -2.32 -18.80
N GLU A 80 -10.06 -1.37 -18.35
CA GLU A 80 -11.33 -1.02 -18.97
C GLU A 80 -11.28 0.40 -19.52
N ARG A 81 -11.69 0.54 -20.79
CA ARG A 81 -12.02 1.83 -21.38
C ARG A 81 -13.45 2.22 -21.03
N LYS A 82 -13.64 3.37 -20.39
CA LYS A 82 -14.94 3.97 -20.08
C LYS A 82 -15.14 5.26 -20.88
N GLY A 83 -16.23 5.33 -21.65
CA GLY A 83 -16.55 6.48 -22.50
C GLY A 83 -16.05 6.31 -23.95
N VAL A 84 -16.23 7.33 -24.77
CA VAL A 84 -15.93 7.31 -26.21
C VAL A 84 -15.05 8.47 -26.65
N GLY A 85 -14.29 8.27 -27.72
CA GLY A 85 -13.42 9.29 -28.31
C GLY A 85 -12.36 9.83 -27.35
N ALA A 86 -12.07 11.13 -27.45
CA ALA A 86 -11.10 11.83 -26.60
C ALA A 86 -11.51 11.90 -25.12
N GLN A 87 -12.79 11.66 -24.81
CA GLN A 87 -13.29 11.67 -23.43
C GLN A 87 -13.21 10.31 -22.73
N ALA A 88 -12.67 9.29 -23.40
CA ALA A 88 -12.46 7.99 -22.79
C ALA A 88 -11.45 8.08 -21.63
N LEU A 89 -11.73 7.33 -20.58
CA LEU A 89 -10.83 7.08 -19.45
C LEU A 89 -10.47 5.61 -19.41
N PHE A 90 -9.24 5.31 -19.02
CA PHE A 90 -8.77 3.97 -18.77
C PHE A 90 -8.65 3.75 -17.27
N ARG A 91 -9.25 2.66 -16.77
CA ARG A 91 -9.25 2.34 -15.34
C ARG A 91 -9.25 0.84 -15.12
N PHE A 92 -8.82 0.43 -13.95
CA PHE A 92 -9.01 -0.94 -13.49
C PHE A 92 -10.31 -1.01 -12.67
N PRO A 93 -11.22 -1.96 -12.94
CA PRO A 93 -12.41 -2.12 -12.12
C PRO A 93 -12.03 -2.62 -10.72
N PRO A 94 -12.85 -2.40 -9.68
CA PRO A 94 -12.58 -2.99 -8.37
C PRO A 94 -12.55 -4.51 -8.37
N LYS A 95 -13.44 -5.12 -9.18
CA LYS A 95 -13.60 -6.57 -9.33
C LYS A 95 -14.01 -6.94 -10.74
N ARG A 96 -13.69 -8.16 -11.16
CA ARG A 96 -14.22 -8.81 -12.37
C ARG A 96 -14.60 -10.25 -12.03
N ALA A 97 -15.86 -10.64 -12.29
CA ALA A 97 -16.37 -11.97 -11.95
C ALA A 97 -16.05 -12.40 -10.50
N ASN A 98 -16.23 -11.49 -9.54
CA ASN A 98 -15.88 -11.62 -8.11
C ASN A 98 -14.38 -11.71 -7.77
N ILE A 99 -13.48 -11.69 -8.75
CA ILE A 99 -12.03 -11.63 -8.53
C ILE A 99 -11.63 -10.16 -8.29
N PRO A 100 -10.92 -9.83 -7.20
CA PRO A 100 -10.35 -8.50 -7.00
C PRO A 100 -9.39 -8.12 -8.11
N VAL A 101 -9.59 -6.92 -8.68
CA VAL A 101 -8.69 -6.36 -9.68
C VAL A 101 -8.00 -5.14 -9.09
N ASP A 102 -8.75 -4.09 -8.79
CA ASP A 102 -8.23 -2.88 -8.15
C ASP A 102 -9.08 -2.50 -6.92
N PRO A 103 -8.99 -3.24 -5.80
CA PRO A 103 -9.89 -3.09 -4.67
C PRO A 103 -9.87 -1.70 -4.02
N HIS A 104 -8.83 -0.92 -4.30
CA HIS A 104 -8.72 0.49 -3.95
C HIS A 104 -8.46 1.32 -5.21
N SER A 105 -8.97 2.55 -5.22
CA SER A 105 -8.90 3.43 -6.38
C SER A 105 -7.45 3.65 -6.85
N ASN A 106 -7.19 3.27 -8.10
CA ASN A 106 -5.92 3.48 -8.81
C ASN A 106 -4.70 2.77 -8.18
N HIS A 107 -4.94 1.74 -7.38
CA HIS A 107 -3.87 0.97 -6.74
C HIS A 107 -2.97 0.26 -7.74
N THR A 108 -3.50 -0.20 -8.88
CA THR A 108 -2.72 -0.80 -9.96
C THR A 108 -1.82 0.24 -10.64
N VAL A 109 -2.34 1.43 -10.95
CA VAL A 109 -1.55 2.53 -11.54
C VAL A 109 -0.42 2.93 -10.60
N MET A 110 -0.72 3.07 -9.31
CA MET A 110 0.25 3.34 -8.25
C MET A 110 1.40 2.31 -8.26
N LYS A 111 1.09 1.01 -8.33
CA LYS A 111 2.09 -0.05 -8.36
C LYS A 111 2.97 -0.02 -9.60
N LEU A 112 2.40 0.23 -10.77
CA LEU A 112 3.19 0.36 -12.02
C LEU A 112 4.21 1.50 -11.90
N LEU A 113 3.80 2.64 -11.34
CA LEU A 113 4.68 3.79 -11.11
C LEU A 113 5.77 3.48 -10.08
N ARG A 114 5.41 2.93 -8.91
CA ARG A 114 6.39 2.55 -7.87
C ARG A 114 7.38 1.48 -8.33
N SER A 115 6.96 0.61 -9.25
CA SER A 115 7.81 -0.42 -9.86
C SER A 115 8.65 0.12 -11.02
N GLN A 116 8.70 1.44 -11.19
CA GLN A 116 9.51 2.14 -12.19
C GLN A 116 9.19 1.72 -13.63
N VAL A 117 7.94 1.35 -13.91
CA VAL A 117 7.50 1.10 -15.28
C VAL A 117 7.53 2.45 -16.02
N PRO A 118 8.23 2.57 -17.16
CA PRO A 118 8.30 3.84 -17.89
C PRO A 118 6.92 4.32 -18.34
N THR A 119 6.62 5.61 -18.17
CA THR A 119 5.34 6.21 -18.58
C THR A 119 5.07 6.09 -20.08
N MET A 120 6.13 6.02 -20.89
CA MET A 120 6.06 5.82 -22.34
C MET A 120 5.90 4.35 -22.77
N ARG A 121 5.95 3.39 -21.83
CA ARG A 121 5.70 1.98 -22.16
C ARG A 121 4.26 1.84 -22.64
N SER A 122 4.09 1.28 -23.84
CA SER A 122 2.81 0.90 -24.42
C SER A 122 2.47 -0.56 -24.10
N PHE A 123 1.20 -0.81 -23.85
CA PHE A 123 0.60 -2.12 -23.63
C PHE A 123 -0.43 -2.40 -24.74
N GLU A 124 -0.44 -3.62 -25.26
CA GLU A 124 -1.45 -4.04 -26.22
C GLU A 124 -2.74 -4.38 -25.47
N THR A 125 -3.82 -3.62 -25.68
CA THR A 125 -5.11 -3.85 -25.04
C THR A 125 -6.17 -4.21 -26.08
N LYS A 126 -7.33 -4.70 -25.63
CA LYS A 126 -8.48 -4.94 -26.52
C LYS A 126 -8.96 -3.68 -27.26
N ASP A 127 -8.65 -2.49 -26.72
CA ASP A 127 -9.03 -1.19 -27.26
C ASP A 127 -7.90 -0.53 -28.09
N GLY A 128 -6.80 -1.27 -28.33
CA GLY A 128 -5.59 -0.82 -29.01
C GLY A 128 -4.41 -0.54 -28.07
N PRO A 129 -3.29 -0.02 -28.59
CA PRO A 129 -2.14 0.35 -27.78
C PRO A 129 -2.47 1.42 -26.73
N LEU A 130 -2.05 1.19 -25.49
CA LEU A 130 -2.26 2.07 -24.34
C LEU A 130 -0.93 2.33 -23.62
N ALA A 131 -0.49 3.57 -23.54
CA ALA A 131 0.68 3.95 -22.75
C ALA A 131 0.34 4.13 -21.26
N LEU A 132 1.29 3.85 -20.36
CA LEU A 132 1.11 4.13 -18.92
C LEU A 132 0.80 5.62 -18.65
N ALA A 133 1.35 6.54 -19.44
CA ALA A 133 1.02 7.97 -19.37
C ALA A 133 -0.48 8.25 -19.57
N GLN A 134 -1.18 7.47 -20.40
CA GLN A 134 -2.62 7.63 -20.63
C GLN A 134 -3.46 7.10 -19.47
N LEU A 135 -2.96 6.08 -18.74
CA LEU A 135 -3.55 5.66 -17.47
C LEU A 135 -3.39 6.76 -16.41
N VAL A 136 -2.21 7.35 -16.29
CA VAL A 136 -1.96 8.48 -15.38
C VAL A 136 -2.84 9.68 -15.73
N ASP A 137 -2.97 10.03 -17.01
CA ASP A 137 -3.89 11.08 -17.47
C ASP A 137 -5.34 10.77 -17.09
N SER A 138 -5.76 9.51 -17.21
CA SER A 138 -7.09 9.07 -16.77
C SER A 138 -7.29 9.28 -15.26
N VAL A 139 -6.27 8.99 -14.44
CA VAL A 139 -6.29 9.29 -12.99
C VAL A 139 -6.44 10.79 -12.75
N LYS A 140 -5.61 11.63 -13.39
CA LYS A 140 -5.67 13.11 -13.23
C LYS A 140 -7.04 13.66 -13.63
N ARG A 141 -7.57 13.22 -14.78
CA ARG A 141 -8.85 13.71 -15.31
C ARG A 141 -10.04 13.28 -14.48
N ASP A 142 -10.04 12.10 -13.86
CA ASP A 142 -11.16 11.62 -13.03
C ASP A 142 -11.03 12.02 -11.56
N PHE A 143 -9.85 12.49 -11.12
CA PHE A 143 -9.62 12.88 -9.73
C PHE A 143 -10.41 14.14 -9.34
N ARG A 144 -11.09 14.05 -8.19
CA ARG A 144 -11.77 15.18 -7.53
C ARG A 144 -11.33 15.24 -6.08
N PHE A 145 -10.91 16.41 -5.62
CA PHE A 145 -10.62 16.61 -4.21
C PHE A 145 -11.90 16.97 -3.47
N ALA A 146 -12.44 16.01 -2.71
CA ALA A 146 -13.66 16.16 -1.93
C ALA A 146 -13.44 15.58 -0.52
N PRO A 147 -12.75 16.32 0.37
CA PRO A 147 -12.35 15.79 1.68
C PRO A 147 -13.57 15.35 2.49
N SER A 148 -13.57 14.06 2.83
CA SER A 148 -14.61 13.35 3.58
C SER A 148 -14.00 12.07 4.14
N ASP A 149 -14.65 11.44 5.10
CA ASP A 149 -14.19 10.17 5.67
C ASP A 149 -13.99 9.09 4.58
N ASP A 150 -14.89 8.99 3.61
CA ASP A 150 -14.77 8.06 2.49
C ASP A 150 -13.61 8.42 1.55
N PHE A 151 -13.40 9.71 1.29
CA PHE A 151 -12.27 10.17 0.50
C PHE A 151 -10.95 9.70 1.12
N TRP A 152 -10.74 9.96 2.42
CA TRP A 152 -9.49 9.64 3.09
C TRP A 152 -9.26 8.13 3.28
N ARG A 153 -10.33 7.32 3.27
CA ARG A 153 -10.20 5.85 3.29
C ARG A 153 -9.72 5.29 1.95
N GLU A 154 -10.20 5.83 0.83
CA GLU A 154 -9.97 5.22 -0.49
C GLU A 154 -8.85 5.85 -1.32
N HIS A 155 -8.46 7.10 -1.04
CA HIS A 155 -7.61 7.85 -1.98
C HIS A 155 -6.11 7.76 -1.71
N ALA A 156 -5.64 7.11 -0.64
CA ALA A 156 -4.20 7.01 -0.34
C ALA A 156 -3.37 6.51 -1.54
N TRP A 157 -3.85 5.48 -2.24
CA TRP A 157 -3.20 4.94 -3.44
C TRP A 157 -3.26 5.87 -4.65
N THR A 158 -4.37 6.59 -4.82
CA THR A 158 -4.51 7.61 -5.86
C THR A 158 -3.53 8.76 -5.63
N LEU A 159 -3.39 9.23 -4.38
CA LEU A 159 -2.43 10.27 -4.02
C LEU A 159 -0.98 9.82 -4.24
N LEU A 160 -0.65 8.58 -3.89
CA LEU A 160 0.65 7.97 -4.19
C LEU A 160 0.93 7.94 -5.71
N ALA A 161 -0.05 7.55 -6.53
CA ALA A 161 0.08 7.56 -7.98
C ALA A 161 0.30 8.98 -8.54
N LEU A 162 -0.47 9.96 -8.06
CA LEU A 162 -0.37 11.35 -8.50
C LEU A 162 0.97 11.96 -8.09
N ALA A 163 1.41 11.77 -6.84
CA ALA A 163 2.72 12.24 -6.36
C ALA A 163 3.89 11.62 -7.13
N SER A 164 3.79 10.33 -7.48
CA SER A 164 4.83 9.63 -8.26
C SER A 164 4.93 10.07 -9.73
N SER A 165 3.93 10.81 -10.23
CA SER A 165 3.80 11.14 -11.66
C SER A 165 3.62 12.64 -11.93
N THR A 166 3.74 13.47 -10.91
CA THR A 166 3.53 14.92 -11.01
C THR A 166 4.67 15.65 -10.34
N ARG A 167 5.26 16.59 -11.05
CA ARG A 167 6.29 17.50 -10.53
C ARG A 167 5.66 18.74 -9.91
N GLU A 168 6.38 19.46 -9.05
CA GLU A 168 5.87 20.69 -8.43
C GLU A 168 5.44 21.76 -9.46
N ASP A 169 6.12 21.86 -10.60
CA ASP A 169 5.80 22.81 -11.69
C ASP A 169 4.57 22.40 -12.53
N GLU A 170 4.08 21.17 -12.36
CA GLU A 170 2.92 20.58 -13.03
C GLU A 170 1.81 20.21 -12.03
N ALA A 171 1.89 20.73 -10.81
CA ALA A 171 1.05 20.35 -9.67
C ALA A 171 -0.44 20.65 -9.84
N SER A 172 -0.79 21.51 -10.81
CA SER A 172 -2.16 21.94 -11.04
C SER A 172 -2.65 21.59 -12.43
N TRP A 173 -3.88 21.08 -12.50
CA TRP A 173 -4.55 20.72 -13.74
C TRP A 173 -6.06 20.94 -13.61
N GLN A 174 -6.75 21.03 -14.75
CA GLN A 174 -8.20 20.98 -14.79
C GLN A 174 -8.66 19.53 -14.97
N ASN A 175 -9.50 19.03 -14.08
CA ASN A 175 -10.09 17.70 -14.22
C ASN A 175 -11.26 17.72 -15.24
N ARG A 176 -11.82 16.56 -15.56
CA ARG A 176 -12.93 16.45 -16.52
C ARG A 176 -14.24 17.11 -16.07
N PHE A 177 -14.33 17.50 -14.80
CA PHE A 177 -15.49 18.16 -14.20
C PHE A 177 -15.36 19.69 -14.25
N GLY A 178 -14.27 20.21 -14.83
CA GLY A 178 -13.98 21.63 -14.91
C GLY A 178 -13.35 22.21 -13.64
N GLU A 179 -13.05 21.37 -12.65
CA GLU A 179 -12.45 21.78 -11.38
C GLU A 179 -10.93 21.88 -11.53
N THR A 180 -10.34 22.94 -10.99
CA THR A 180 -8.89 23.03 -10.84
C THR A 180 -8.46 22.19 -9.64
N VAL A 181 -7.64 21.19 -9.89
CA VAL A 181 -6.94 20.45 -8.83
C VAL A 181 -5.58 21.08 -8.63
N ASP A 182 -5.16 21.20 -7.37
CA ASP A 182 -3.80 21.53 -6.96
C ASP A 182 -3.30 20.43 -6.02
N LEU A 183 -2.36 19.61 -6.51
CA LEU A 183 -1.83 18.48 -5.77
C LEU A 183 -1.07 18.92 -4.51
N ALA A 184 -0.42 20.09 -4.52
CA ALA A 184 0.26 20.59 -3.32
C ALA A 184 -0.76 20.85 -2.21
N GLN A 185 -1.88 21.50 -2.53
CA GLN A 185 -2.96 21.75 -1.56
C GLN A 185 -3.61 20.45 -1.08
N VAL A 186 -3.79 19.47 -1.97
CA VAL A 186 -4.33 18.15 -1.60
C VAL A 186 -3.40 17.43 -0.63
N LEU A 187 -2.08 17.46 -0.88
CA LEU A 187 -1.09 16.81 -0.02
C LEU A 187 -0.92 17.56 1.31
N ASP A 188 -0.98 18.89 1.32
CA ASP A 188 -1.02 19.69 2.55
C ASP A 188 -2.22 19.27 3.43
N ALA A 189 -3.41 19.13 2.82
CA ALA A 189 -4.60 18.66 3.52
C ALA A 189 -4.46 17.20 3.98
N THR A 190 -3.74 16.36 3.22
CA THR A 190 -3.47 14.96 3.59
C THR A 190 -2.56 14.88 4.82
N VAL A 191 -1.52 15.71 4.90
CA VAL A 191 -0.65 15.82 6.09
C VAL A 191 -1.47 16.28 7.29
N ALA A 192 -2.27 17.34 7.14
CA ALA A 192 -3.12 17.84 8.23
C ALA A 192 -4.12 16.78 8.72
N HIS A 193 -4.76 16.04 7.81
CA HIS A 193 -5.65 14.93 8.16
C HIS A 193 -4.90 13.83 8.90
N LEU A 194 -3.73 13.41 8.43
CA LEU A 194 -2.89 12.41 9.11
C LEU A 194 -2.56 12.84 10.55
N SER A 195 -2.10 14.08 10.74
CA SER A 195 -1.79 14.63 12.06
C SER A 195 -3.00 14.62 12.99
N ASP A 196 -4.20 14.94 12.48
CA ASP A 196 -5.43 14.84 13.25
C ASP A 196 -5.74 13.39 13.65
N GLN A 197 -5.63 12.46 12.70
CA GLN A 197 -5.85 11.03 12.93
C GLN A 197 -4.82 10.38 13.88
N HIS A 198 -3.63 10.95 14.01
CA HIS A 198 -2.58 10.48 14.91
C HIS A 198 -2.52 11.23 16.25
N ARG A 199 -3.24 12.34 16.43
CA ARG A 199 -3.18 13.18 17.64
C ARG A 199 -3.33 12.38 18.94
N PHE A 200 -4.25 11.40 18.97
CA PHE A 200 -4.45 10.57 20.16
C PHE A 200 -3.24 9.65 20.47
N LEU A 201 -2.53 9.18 19.44
CA LEU A 201 -1.31 8.38 19.62
C LEU A 201 -0.13 9.24 20.03
N GLU A 202 -0.07 10.49 19.54
CA GLU A 202 0.94 11.44 19.97
C GLU A 202 0.81 11.78 21.45
N THR A 203 -0.42 12.02 21.93
CA THR A 203 -0.69 12.20 23.36
C THR A 203 -0.29 10.95 24.15
N ALA A 204 -0.72 9.76 23.71
CA ALA A 204 -0.38 8.51 24.37
C ALA A 204 1.13 8.24 24.43
N LEU A 205 1.87 8.57 23.37
CA LEU A 205 3.33 8.50 23.32
C LEU A 205 3.97 9.46 24.33
N ALA A 206 3.51 10.72 24.36
CA ALA A 206 4.02 11.72 25.31
C ALA A 206 3.77 11.32 26.77
N ASP A 207 2.64 10.69 27.05
CA ASP A 207 2.26 10.20 28.38
C ASP A 207 2.89 8.84 28.73
N GLY A 208 3.69 8.24 27.84
CA GLY A 208 4.34 6.95 28.06
C GLY A 208 3.37 5.76 28.14
N VAL A 209 2.20 5.87 27.51
CA VAL A 209 1.17 4.82 27.54
C VAL A 209 1.67 3.57 26.85
N ALA A 210 1.69 2.45 27.57
CA ALA A 210 2.20 1.18 27.04
C ALA A 210 1.22 0.45 26.11
N LEU A 211 -0.07 0.80 26.13
CA LEU A 211 -1.08 0.15 25.32
C LEU A 211 -2.25 1.11 25.07
N VAL A 212 -2.66 1.21 23.82
CA VAL A 212 -3.83 1.99 23.42
C VAL A 212 -4.86 1.02 22.80
N PRO A 213 -6.08 0.90 23.34
CA PRO A 213 -7.07 -0.04 22.83
C PRO A 213 -7.49 0.22 21.38
N LYS A 214 -7.33 -0.77 20.50
CA LYS A 214 -7.81 -0.72 19.11
C LYS A 214 -9.32 -0.97 19.05
N ARG A 215 -10.09 0.05 18.70
CA ARG A 215 -11.56 0.08 18.58
C ARG A 215 -12.02 0.63 17.23
N LYS A 216 -11.21 0.45 16.18
CA LYS A 216 -11.48 0.95 14.81
C LYS A 216 -11.74 2.48 14.78
N GLN A 217 -11.02 3.24 15.59
CA GLN A 217 -11.12 4.69 15.71
C GLN A 217 -9.94 5.41 15.05
N PHE A 218 -10.15 6.67 14.66
CA PHE A 218 -9.12 7.55 14.09
C PHE A 218 -8.32 6.85 12.98
N ILE A 219 -6.98 6.88 13.04
CA ILE A 219 -6.13 6.20 12.05
C ILE A 219 -6.46 4.71 11.87
N TRP A 220 -6.90 4.02 12.93
CA TRP A 220 -7.26 2.60 12.85
C TRP A 220 -8.61 2.35 12.17
N SER A 221 -9.37 3.39 11.85
CA SER A 221 -10.57 3.29 11.00
C SER A 221 -10.22 3.22 9.50
N HIS A 222 -9.01 3.62 9.12
CA HIS A 222 -8.53 3.57 7.75
C HIS A 222 -8.16 2.13 7.34
N PRO A 223 -8.32 1.79 6.04
CA PRO A 223 -7.77 0.56 5.49
C PRO A 223 -6.31 0.38 5.89
N CYS A 224 -5.92 -0.87 6.16
CA CYS A 224 -4.53 -1.20 6.50
C CYS A 224 -3.99 -0.48 7.75
N GLY A 225 -4.88 0.00 8.63
CA GLY A 225 -4.52 0.80 9.79
C GLY A 225 -3.92 2.16 9.43
N GLY A 226 -4.25 2.70 8.26
CA GLY A 226 -3.78 4.01 7.79
C GLY A 226 -2.31 4.08 7.39
N LEU A 227 -1.60 2.95 7.28
CA LEU A 227 -0.18 2.93 6.92
C LEU A 227 0.09 3.45 5.50
N HIS A 228 -0.83 3.25 4.55
CA HIS A 228 -0.72 3.89 3.22
C HIS A 228 -1.09 5.38 3.24
N LEU A 229 -1.91 5.84 4.19
CA LEU A 229 -2.16 7.27 4.38
C LEU A 229 -0.87 7.97 4.85
N VAL A 230 -0.09 7.34 5.74
CA VAL A 230 1.25 7.83 6.12
C VAL A 230 2.17 7.96 4.90
N GLN A 231 2.20 6.93 4.04
CA GLN A 231 3.00 6.98 2.81
C GLN A 231 2.52 8.11 1.88
N ALA A 232 1.20 8.23 1.68
CA ALA A 232 0.61 9.24 0.80
C ALA A 232 0.89 10.68 1.28
N ALA A 233 0.79 10.94 2.59
CA ALA A 233 1.05 12.25 3.19
C ALA A 233 2.46 12.77 2.91
N PHE A 234 3.43 11.87 2.78
CA PHE A 234 4.85 12.21 2.59
C PHE A 234 5.41 11.74 1.24
N ALA A 235 4.54 11.40 0.30
CA ALA A 235 4.93 10.86 -1.01
C ALA A 235 5.73 11.85 -1.87
N TRP A 236 5.72 13.13 -1.52
CA TRP A 236 6.35 14.22 -2.27
C TRP A 236 7.53 14.87 -1.52
N MET A 237 8.10 14.16 -0.54
CA MET A 237 9.23 14.64 0.26
C MET A 237 10.56 14.73 -0.50
N ASP A 238 10.61 14.26 -1.74
CA ASP A 238 11.69 14.48 -2.69
C ASP A 238 11.66 15.89 -3.31
N GLN A 239 10.49 16.56 -3.28
CA GLN A 239 10.33 17.91 -3.77
C GLN A 239 10.78 18.96 -2.72
N PRO A 240 11.67 19.91 -3.06
CA PRO A 240 12.29 20.79 -2.07
C PRO A 240 11.32 21.64 -1.25
N ARG A 241 10.30 22.24 -1.88
CA ARG A 241 9.37 23.15 -1.17
C ARG A 241 8.42 22.38 -0.28
N PHE A 242 7.92 21.24 -0.75
CA PHE A 242 7.11 20.35 0.07
C PHE A 242 7.91 19.83 1.27
N ARG A 243 9.16 19.40 1.05
CA ARG A 243 10.06 18.92 2.12
C ARG A 243 10.30 19.99 3.17
N GLU A 244 10.66 21.21 2.77
CA GLU A 244 10.92 22.32 3.69
C GLU A 244 9.73 22.57 4.63
N ARG A 245 8.51 22.53 4.09
CA ARG A 245 7.28 22.77 4.83
C ARG A 245 6.94 21.66 5.83
N HIS A 246 7.14 20.40 5.45
CA HIS A 246 6.59 19.24 6.17
C HIS A 246 7.61 18.38 6.90
N LEU A 247 8.91 18.66 6.79
CA LEU A 247 9.95 17.80 7.39
C LEU A 247 9.79 17.61 8.91
N ALA A 248 9.42 18.66 9.64
CA ALA A 248 9.22 18.57 11.09
C ALA A 248 8.05 17.63 11.44
N GLU A 249 6.92 17.79 10.74
CA GLU A 249 5.75 16.94 10.95
C GLU A 249 6.03 15.50 10.50
N ALA A 250 6.71 15.30 9.37
CA ALA A 250 7.12 13.98 8.90
C ALA A 250 7.97 13.23 9.94
N LYS A 251 8.93 13.91 10.57
CA LYS A 251 9.74 13.30 11.65
C LYS A 251 8.91 12.94 12.87
N LYS A 252 7.95 13.77 13.25
CA LYS A 252 7.01 13.45 14.34
C LYS A 252 6.17 12.21 14.01
N GLN A 253 5.68 12.10 12.77
CA GLN A 253 4.91 10.95 12.32
C GLN A 253 5.73 9.65 12.23
N VAL A 254 7.04 9.75 11.99
CA VAL A 254 7.97 8.61 12.14
C VAL A 254 7.99 8.11 13.59
N GLU A 255 8.08 8.99 14.58
CA GLU A 255 8.08 8.57 15.99
C GLU A 255 6.77 7.85 16.37
N VAL A 256 5.63 8.38 15.91
CA VAL A 256 4.33 7.71 16.07
C VAL A 256 4.33 6.34 15.38
N LEU A 257 4.90 6.22 14.18
CA LEU A 257 5.01 4.95 13.47
C LEU A 257 5.79 3.89 14.27
N PHE A 258 6.95 4.25 14.84
CA PHE A 258 7.73 3.31 15.66
C PHE A 258 7.01 2.97 16.97
N TYR A 259 6.38 3.95 17.63
CA TYR A 259 5.54 3.70 18.80
C TYR A 259 4.40 2.71 18.51
N ARG A 260 3.76 2.84 17.34
CA ARG A 260 2.70 1.93 16.88
C ARG A 260 3.16 0.48 16.80
N LEU A 261 4.40 0.21 16.41
CA LEU A 261 4.92 -1.16 16.35
C LEU A 261 4.77 -1.87 17.70
N ASP A 262 5.14 -1.20 18.79
CA ASP A 262 5.10 -1.79 20.12
C ASP A 262 3.68 -1.92 20.66
N ILE A 263 2.87 -0.86 20.60
CA ILE A 263 1.53 -0.90 21.17
C ILE A 263 0.60 -1.83 20.40
N GLU A 264 0.71 -1.90 19.07
CA GLU A 264 -0.14 -2.78 18.26
C GLU A 264 0.31 -4.23 18.38
N THR A 265 1.61 -4.50 18.58
CA THR A 265 2.10 -5.84 18.93
C THR A 265 1.46 -6.34 20.22
N ARG A 266 1.50 -5.54 21.29
CA ARG A 266 0.87 -5.90 22.57
C ARG A 266 -0.63 -6.08 22.45
N ALA A 267 -1.30 -5.27 21.63
CA ALA A 267 -2.73 -5.42 21.37
C ALA A 267 -3.06 -6.75 20.66
N TYR A 268 -2.23 -7.21 19.71
CA TYR A 268 -2.41 -8.52 19.10
C TYR A 268 -2.14 -9.66 20.07
N ASP A 269 -1.09 -9.57 20.88
CA ASP A 269 -0.77 -10.59 21.89
C ASP A 269 -1.93 -10.73 22.89
N GLN A 270 -2.46 -9.61 23.41
CA GLN A 270 -3.64 -9.65 24.30
C GLN A 270 -4.89 -10.21 23.62
N ALA A 271 -5.11 -9.92 22.34
CA ALA A 271 -6.25 -10.47 21.60
C ALA A 271 -6.12 -11.98 21.38
N LEU A 272 -4.91 -12.47 21.12
CA LEU A 272 -4.61 -13.89 20.96
C LEU A 272 -4.82 -14.66 22.28
N ASP A 273 -4.38 -14.08 23.40
CA ASP A 273 -4.59 -14.67 24.73
C ASP A 273 -6.07 -14.69 25.11
N ALA A 274 -6.80 -13.61 24.81
CA ALA A 274 -8.20 -13.46 25.19
C ALA A 274 -9.18 -14.27 24.30
N ALA A 275 -8.82 -14.52 23.04
CA ALA A 275 -9.69 -15.17 22.08
C ALA A 275 -8.91 -16.12 21.14
N PRO A 276 -8.31 -17.20 21.68
CA PRO A 276 -7.47 -18.12 20.93
C PRO A 276 -8.20 -18.85 19.80
N GLU A 277 -9.53 -18.96 19.86
CA GLU A 277 -10.35 -19.50 18.77
C GLU A 277 -10.26 -18.69 17.46
N TYR A 278 -9.83 -17.43 17.52
CA TYR A 278 -9.58 -16.57 16.36
C TYR A 278 -8.09 -16.46 16.00
N ALA A 279 -7.23 -17.35 16.52
CA ALA A 279 -5.79 -17.26 16.35
C ALA A 279 -5.34 -17.12 14.89
N LEU A 280 -5.97 -17.86 13.96
CA LEU A 280 -5.63 -17.75 12.54
C LEU A 280 -5.93 -16.34 11.99
N GLN A 281 -7.12 -15.81 12.26
CA GLN A 281 -7.53 -14.49 11.79
C GLN A 281 -6.66 -13.40 12.42
N LEU A 282 -6.36 -13.50 13.72
CA LEU A 282 -5.51 -12.57 14.43
C LEU A 282 -4.07 -12.59 13.91
N ASN A 283 -3.50 -13.78 13.66
CA ASN A 283 -2.17 -13.92 13.07
C ASN A 283 -2.11 -13.38 11.64
N VAL A 284 -3.17 -13.55 10.83
CA VAL A 284 -3.27 -12.90 9.52
C VAL A 284 -3.23 -11.38 9.64
N GLN A 285 -4.01 -10.79 10.57
CA GLN A 285 -4.02 -9.33 10.77
C GLN A 285 -2.70 -8.81 11.33
N ARG A 286 -2.05 -9.59 12.19
CA ARG A 286 -0.73 -9.30 12.76
C ARG A 286 0.35 -9.29 11.67
N LEU A 287 0.41 -10.35 10.86
CA LEU A 287 1.31 -10.46 9.71
C LEU A 287 1.10 -9.31 8.72
N LYS A 288 -0.18 -8.96 8.47
CA LYS A 288 -0.56 -7.79 7.68
C LYS A 288 0.04 -6.52 8.28
N PHE A 289 -0.23 -6.24 9.55
CA PHE A 289 0.29 -5.05 10.22
C PHE A 289 1.81 -4.93 10.10
N TYR A 290 2.57 -5.98 10.43
CA TYR A 290 4.03 -5.93 10.34
C TYR A 290 4.54 -5.73 8.91
N GLY A 291 3.91 -6.38 7.93
CA GLY A 291 4.27 -6.20 6.52
C GLY A 291 4.12 -4.75 6.07
N HIS A 292 3.00 -4.09 6.38
CA HIS A 292 2.81 -2.68 6.03
C HIS A 292 3.63 -1.72 6.90
N TRP A 293 3.87 -2.07 8.16
CA TRP A 293 4.73 -1.26 9.00
C TRP A 293 6.15 -1.24 8.44
N LEU A 294 6.70 -2.41 8.06
CA LEU A 294 8.00 -2.53 7.42
C LEU A 294 8.05 -1.77 6.09
N GLU A 295 7.04 -1.95 5.23
CA GLU A 295 6.96 -1.23 3.96
C GLU A 295 6.96 0.30 4.16
N THR A 296 6.10 0.81 5.05
CA THR A 296 6.03 2.24 5.35
C THR A 296 7.33 2.74 5.97
N ALA A 297 7.92 2.02 6.92
CA ALA A 297 9.20 2.38 7.52
C ALA A 297 10.30 2.47 6.45
N MET A 298 10.47 1.46 5.61
CA MET A 298 11.49 1.46 4.56
C MET A 298 11.28 2.57 3.52
N ASN A 299 10.03 2.85 3.14
CA ASN A 299 9.71 3.97 2.25
C ASN A 299 10.11 5.31 2.86
N LEU A 300 9.75 5.56 4.12
CA LEU A 300 10.13 6.81 4.80
C LEU A 300 11.65 6.90 5.01
N GLN A 301 12.35 5.77 5.13
CA GLN A 301 13.82 5.73 5.16
C GLN A 301 14.41 6.16 3.81
N GLY A 302 13.88 5.64 2.71
CA GLY A 302 14.29 6.02 1.36
C GLY A 302 14.10 7.51 1.06
N LEU A 303 13.16 8.15 1.75
CA LEU A 303 12.92 9.60 1.72
C LEU A 303 13.82 10.40 2.70
N GLY A 304 14.72 9.73 3.42
CA GLY A 304 15.61 10.35 4.40
C GLY A 304 14.85 11.00 5.56
N LEU A 305 13.75 10.41 6.01
CA LEU A 305 12.95 10.92 7.12
C LEU A 305 13.38 10.34 8.46
N TRP A 306 14.15 9.26 8.44
CA TRP A 306 14.70 8.62 9.63
C TRP A 306 15.97 7.82 9.30
N GLU A 307 16.82 7.65 10.30
CA GLU A 307 18.13 7.00 10.19
C GLU A 307 18.14 5.65 10.94
N PRO A 308 18.88 4.65 10.44
CA PRO A 308 19.00 3.31 11.04
C PRO A 308 19.83 3.31 12.32
N THR A 309 19.30 3.88 13.40
CA THR A 309 19.89 3.77 14.74
C THR A 309 19.80 2.32 15.24
N PRO A 310 20.64 1.92 16.22
CA PRO A 310 20.55 0.59 16.82
C PRO A 310 19.15 0.25 17.33
N GLU A 311 18.43 1.20 17.95
CA GLU A 311 17.07 0.94 18.44
C GLU A 311 16.08 0.67 17.29
N ARG A 312 16.15 1.46 16.21
CA ARG A 312 15.25 1.28 15.06
C ARG A 312 15.55 0.01 14.28
N LEU A 313 16.82 -0.35 14.14
CA LEU A 313 17.23 -1.64 13.56
C LEU A 313 16.75 -2.81 14.41
N ALA A 314 16.80 -2.70 15.75
CA ALA A 314 16.23 -3.71 16.64
C ALA A 314 14.71 -3.85 16.47
N SER A 315 13.98 -2.73 16.31
CA SER A 315 12.55 -2.75 15.99
C SER A 315 12.24 -3.45 14.66
N ILE A 316 13.05 -3.22 13.63
CA ILE A 316 12.92 -3.93 12.33
C ILE A 316 13.18 -5.43 12.50
N ALA A 317 14.26 -5.80 13.19
CA ALA A 317 14.58 -7.20 13.46
C ALA A 317 13.44 -7.90 14.23
N LYS A 318 12.91 -7.24 15.26
CA LYS A 318 11.74 -7.71 16.03
C LYS A 318 10.51 -7.90 15.12
N ALA A 319 10.20 -6.95 14.25
CA ALA A 319 9.07 -7.10 13.32
C ALA A 319 9.26 -8.31 12.39
N ARG A 320 10.48 -8.55 11.88
CA ARG A 320 10.80 -9.74 11.06
C ARG A 320 10.66 -11.05 11.84
N GLU A 321 11.14 -11.09 13.08
CA GLU A 321 10.97 -12.25 13.97
C GLU A 321 9.48 -12.56 14.23
N LEU A 322 8.66 -11.53 14.37
CA LEU A 322 7.22 -11.69 14.62
C LEU A 322 6.44 -12.10 13.37
N ILE A 323 6.97 -11.82 12.17
CA ILE A 323 6.45 -12.36 10.90
C ILE A 323 6.78 -13.85 10.76
N ALA A 324 7.94 -14.28 11.29
CA ALA A 324 8.42 -15.65 11.19
C ALA A 324 7.73 -16.64 12.15
N LYS A 325 7.06 -16.14 13.19
CA LYS A 325 6.33 -16.93 14.19
C LYS A 325 4.87 -17.15 13.79
#